data_AF-A0A3D3KIH7-F1
#
_entry.id   AF-A0A3D3KIH7-F1
#
_cell.length_a   1.000
_cell.length_b   1.000
_cell.length_c   1.000
_cell.angle_alpha   90.00
_cell.angle_beta   90.00
_cell.angle_gamma   90.00
#
_symmetry.space_group_name_H-M   'P 1'
#
loop_
_entity.id
_entity.type
_entity.pdbx_description
1 polymer ?
#
loop_
_entity_poly.entity_id
_entity_poly.type
_entity_poly.pdbx_seq_one_letter_code
_entity_poly.pdbx_strand_id
1 'polypeptide(L)' 'MTEQNASDEKRQIINRFLMTLTKEQPQMYYATTSEIARSIHTMIKEHTNRLSVEEQALVRRMTMEEIEGLLGFHAR' A
#
# COMPACT_ATOMS: atom_id res chain seq x y z
N MET A 1 -8.78 3.97 17.98
CA MET A 1 -8.97 3.45 16.61
C MET A 1 -9.75 2.16 16.69
N THR A 2 -10.87 2.05 15.99
CA THR A 2 -11.49 0.76 15.70
C THR A 2 -10.66 0.07 14.60
N GLU A 3 -10.70 -1.27 14.54
CA GLU A 3 -9.95 -2.03 13.51
C GLU A 3 -10.34 -1.61 12.08
N GLN A 4 -11.59 -1.20 11.89
CA GLN A 4 -12.11 -0.72 10.61
C GLN A 4 -11.45 0.59 10.16
N ASN A 5 -11.27 1.55 11.07
CA ASN A 5 -10.58 2.81 10.76
C ASN A 5 -9.12 2.56 10.35
N ALA A 6 -8.43 1.63 11.03
CA ALA A 6 -7.05 1.30 10.69
C ALA A 6 -6.93 0.63 9.31
N SER A 7 -7.90 -0.20 8.92
CA SER A 7 -7.96 -0.80 7.58
C SER A 7 -8.18 0.26 6.49
N ASP A 8 -9.05 1.23 6.74
CA ASP A 8 -9.34 2.32 5.79
C ASP A 8 -8.13 3.24 5.62
N GLU A 9 -7.46 3.60 6.71
CA GLU A 9 -6.22 4.40 6.68
C GLU A 9 -5.11 3.66 5.93
N LYS A 10 -4.91 2.36 6.18
CA LYS A 10 -3.96 1.54 5.43
C LYS A 10 -4.29 1.53 3.94
N ARG A 11 -5.56 1.36 3.56
CA ARG A 11 -5.98 1.40 2.16
C ARG A 11 -5.65 2.75 1.51
N GLN A 12 -5.89 3.86 2.20
CA GLN A 12 -5.53 5.19 1.69
C GLN A 12 -4.02 5.30 1.43
N ILE A 13 -3.18 4.81 2.34
CA ILE A 13 -1.73 4.82 2.17
C ILE A 13 -1.32 3.97 0.97
N ILE A 14 -1.85 2.74 0.84
CA ILE A 14 -1.57 1.84 -0.29
C ILE A 14 -2.00 2.45 -1.62
N ASN A 15 -3.17 3.10 -1.68
CA ASN A 15 -3.63 3.77 -2.90
C ASN A 15 -2.71 4.91 -3.32
N ARG A 16 -2.15 5.70 -2.38
CA ARG A 16 -1.16 6.73 -2.71
C ARG A 16 0.12 6.14 -3.30
N PHE A 17 0.62 5.04 -2.72
CA PHE A 17 1.78 4.33 -3.27
C PHE A 17 1.47 3.73 -4.64
N LEU A 18 0.28 3.15 -4.85
CA LEU A 18 -0.16 2.61 -6.13
C LEU A 18 -0.23 3.69 -7.23
N MET A 19 -0.79 4.86 -6.92
CA MET A 19 -0.84 5.99 -7.86
C MET A 19 0.57 6.48 -8.22
N THR A 20 1.47 6.53 -7.25
CA THR A 20 2.87 6.91 -7.48
C THR A 20 3.57 5.87 -8.36
N LEU A 21 3.42 4.59 -8.02
CA LEU A 21 4.01 3.47 -8.75
C LEU A 21 3.56 3.45 -10.22
N THR A 22 2.26 3.57 -10.48
CA THR A 22 1.73 3.52 -11.86
C THR A 22 2.05 4.77 -12.66
N LYS A 23 2.23 5.92 -12.00
CA LYS A 23 2.74 7.15 -12.64
C LYS A 23 4.21 7.02 -13.04
N GLU A 24 5.05 6.44 -12.19
CA GLU A 24 6.49 6.26 -12.44
C GLU A 24 6.78 5.07 -13.35
N GLN A 25 5.94 4.04 -13.29
CA GLN A 25 6.08 2.78 -14.00
C GLN A 25 4.74 2.37 -14.64
N PRO A 26 4.38 2.94 -15.80
CA PRO A 26 3.10 2.65 -16.46
C PRO A 26 2.87 1.17 -16.79
N GLN A 27 3.93 0.38 -16.97
CA GLN A 27 3.80 -1.07 -17.17
C GLN A 27 3.10 -1.78 -16.00
N MET A 28 3.10 -1.19 -14.81
CA MET A 28 2.46 -1.75 -13.62
C MET A 28 0.93 -1.76 -13.71
N TYR A 29 0.31 -1.06 -14.67
CA TYR A 29 -1.13 -1.20 -14.94
C TYR A 29 -1.53 -2.60 -15.40
N TYR A 30 -0.58 -3.36 -15.93
CA TYR A 30 -0.80 -4.72 -16.43
C TYR A 30 -0.11 -5.78 -15.57
N ALA A 31 0.53 -5.36 -14.47
CA ALA A 31 1.20 -6.27 -13.56
C ALA A 31 0.19 -7.04 -12.69
N THR A 32 0.59 -8.21 -12.23
CA THR A 32 -0.21 -8.99 -11.28
C THR A 32 -0.29 -8.28 -9.93
N THR A 33 -1.36 -8.56 -9.17
CA THR A 33 -1.51 -8.00 -7.81
C THR A 33 -0.30 -8.26 -6.93
N SER A 34 0.32 -9.45 -7.04
CA SER A 34 1.53 -9.81 -6.29
C SER A 34 2.77 -9.01 -6.70
N GLU A 35 2.93 -8.70 -7.99
CA GLU A 35 4.01 -7.81 -8.45
C GLU A 35 3.81 -6.39 -7.96
N ILE A 36 2.57 -5.87 -8.04
CA ILE A 36 2.21 -4.56 -7.49
C ILE A 36 2.46 -4.52 -5.97
N ALA A 37 2.02 -5.54 -5.24
CA ALA A 37 2.20 -5.62 -3.79
C ALA A 37 3.67 -5.66 -3.39
N ARG A 38 4.51 -6.42 -4.12
CA ARG A 38 5.96 -6.46 -3.90
C ARG A 38 6.59 -5.09 -4.10
N SER A 39 6.23 -4.38 -5.16
CA SER A 39 6.75 -3.04 -5.45
C SER A 39 6.30 -2.04 -4.40
N ILE A 40 5.02 -2.04 -4.01
CA ILE A 40 4.51 -1.15 -2.95
C ILE A 40 5.18 -1.45 -1.60
N HIS A 41 5.34 -2.72 -1.24
CA HIS A 41 6.03 -3.11 0.00
C HIS A 41 7.48 -2.60 0.03
N THR A 42 8.16 -2.61 -1.12
CA THR A 42 9.50 -2.05 -1.26
C THR A 42 9.49 -0.52 -1.11
N MET A 43 8.59 0.17 -1.81
CA MET A 43 8.44 1.63 -1.71
C MET A 43 8.11 2.09 -0.29
N ILE A 44 7.27 1.35 0.44
CA ILE A 44 6.96 1.64 1.85
C ILE A 44 8.26 1.62 2.67
N LYS A 45 9.10 0.59 2.51
CA LYS A 45 10.38 0.51 3.24
C LYS A 45 11.35 1.63 2.87
N GLU A 46 11.43 1.98 1.59
CA GLU A 46 12.34 3.03 1.09
C GLU A 46 11.87 4.45 1.41
N HIS A 47 10.57 4.64 1.63
CA HIS A 47 9.95 5.96 1.83
C HIS A 47 9.18 6.07 3.14
N THR A 48 9.43 5.17 4.10
CA THR A 48 8.77 5.20 5.43
C THR A 48 8.97 6.56 6.11
N ASN A 49 10.14 7.17 5.94
CA ASN A 49 10.48 8.49 6.50
C ASN A 49 9.66 9.66 5.91
N ARG A 50 8.96 9.46 4.79
CA ARG A 50 8.07 10.47 4.17
C ARG A 50 6.64 10.40 4.70
N LEU A 51 6.31 9.38 5.50
CA LEU A 51 5.00 9.20 6.12
C LEU A 51 4.95 9.89 7.49
N SER A 52 3.75 10.28 7.93
CA SER A 52 3.54 10.78 9.31
C SER A 52 3.86 9.68 10.34
N VAL A 53 4.10 10.05 11.60
CA VAL A 53 4.37 9.07 12.67
C VAL A 53 3.24 8.03 12.82
N GLU A 54 2.00 8.48 12.65
CA GLU A 54 0.80 7.63 12.70
C GLU A 54 0.76 6.66 11.50
N GLU A 55 1.02 7.16 10.30
CA GLU A 55 1.08 6.35 9.08
C GLU A 55 2.23 5.33 9.14
N GLN A 56 3.40 5.73 9.67
CA GLN A 56 4.52 4.83 9.89
C GLN A 56 4.13 3.67 10.83
N ALA A 57 3.40 3.96 11.92
CA ALA A 57 2.94 2.93 12.84
C ALA A 57 2.00 1.92 12.17
N LEU A 58 1.16 2.37 11.25
CA LEU A 58 0.24 1.52 10.49
C LEU A 58 0.96 0.60 9.51
N VAL A 59 1.95 1.10 8.77
CA VAL A 59 2.60 0.34 7.70
C VAL A 59 3.82 -0.47 8.15
N ARG A 60 4.41 -0.15 9.32
CA ARG A 60 5.66 -0.77 9.81
C ARG A 60 5.62 -2.29 9.87
N ARG A 61 4.44 -2.88 10.09
CA ARG A 61 4.25 -4.34 10.20
C ARG A 61 3.41 -4.92 9.06
N MET A 62 3.09 -4.13 8.04
CA MET A 62 2.30 -4.62 6.92
C MET A 62 3.07 -5.70 6.16
N THR A 63 2.41 -6.83 5.95
CA THR A 63 2.95 -7.93 5.15
C THR A 63 2.59 -7.73 3.68
N MET A 64 3.26 -8.47 2.80
CA MET A 64 2.88 -8.50 1.38
C MET A 64 1.45 -9.03 1.20
N GLU A 65 1.05 -10.04 1.95
CA GLU A 65 -0.31 -10.62 1.90
C GLU A 65 -1.38 -9.61 2.31
N GLU A 66 -1.09 -8.78 3.32
CA GLU A 66 -1.98 -7.70 3.73
C GLU A 66 -2.13 -6.65 2.63
N ILE A 67 -1.02 -6.29 1.95
CA ILE A 67 -1.05 -5.38 0.80
C ILE A 67 -1.85 -5.98 -0.35
N GLU A 68 -1.61 -7.24 -0.70
CA GLU A 68 -2.37 -7.96 -1.73
C GLU A 68 -3.86 -7.99 -1.41
N GLY A 69 -4.23 -8.25 -0.15
CA GLY A 69 -5.60 -8.16 0.32
C GLY A 69 -6.18 -6.77 0.12
N LEU A 70 -5.49 -5.72 0.57
CA LEU A 70 -5.95 -4.33 0.44
C LEU A 70 -6.11 -3.88 -1.02
N LEU A 71 -5.28 -4.40 -1.94
CA LEU A 71 -5.36 -4.16 -3.38
C LEU A 71 -6.50 -4.96 -4.04
N GLY A 72 -6.68 -6.22 -3.66
CA GLY A 72 -7.69 -7.13 -4.22
C GLY A 72 -9.10 -6.85 -3.71
N PHE A 73 -9.24 -6.22 -2.55
CA PHE A 73 -10.50 -5.61 -2.13
C PHE A 73 -10.71 -4.29 -2.88
N HIS A 74 -11.15 -4.39 -4.13
CA HIS A 74 -12.09 -3.39 -4.63
C HIS A 74 -13.33 -3.52 -3.75
N ALA A 75 -13.50 -2.62 -2.77
CA ALA A 75 -14.75 -2.47 -2.07
C ALA A 75 -15.84 -2.37 -3.14
N ARG A 76 -16.68 -3.41 -3.23
CA ARG A 76 -17.96 -3.31 -3.92
C ARG A 76 -18.87 -2.42 -3.10
#